data_AF-A0A3M5DMW8-F1
#
_entry.id   AF-A0A3M5DMW8-F1
#
_cell.length_a   1.000
_cell.length_b   1.000
_cell.length_c   1.000
_cell.angle_alpha   90.00
_cell.angle_beta   90.00
_cell.angle_gamma   90.00
#
_symmetry.space_group_name_H-M   'P 1'
#
loop_
_entity.id
_entity.type
_entity.pdbx_description
1 polymer ?
#
loop_
_entity_poly.entity_id
_entity_poly.type
_entity_poly.pdbx_seq_one_letter_code
_entity_poly.pdbx_strand_id
1 'polypeptide(L)' 'MKDFAALGGEDLWLEFERLGGDLESRLGRLCHAVLELSERQQPYGLALPGTRLQPASGEAQREACLRALALFGAAR' A
#
# COMPACT_ATOMS: atom_id res chain seq x y z
N MET A 1 6.69 -14.66 -4.77
CA MET A 1 6.56 -13.72 -3.63
C MET A 1 5.12 -13.26 -3.62
N LYS A 2 4.33 -13.78 -2.67
CA LYS A 2 2.86 -13.69 -2.68
C LYS A 2 2.43 -13.24 -1.29
N ASP A 3 3.03 -12.15 -0.85
CA ASP A 3 2.94 -11.67 0.54
C ASP A 3 2.07 -10.42 0.68
N PHE A 4 1.39 -10.03 -0.41
CA PHE A 4 0.19 -9.19 -0.34
C PHE A 4 -0.97 -10.17 -0.12
N ALA A 5 -1.37 -10.35 1.13
CA ALA A 5 -2.37 -11.35 1.50
C ALA A 5 -3.66 -11.11 0.72
N ALA A 6 -3.91 -12.00 -0.25
CA ALA A 6 -5.22 -12.24 -0.82
C ALA A 6 -5.52 -13.71 -0.59
N LEU A 7 -6.18 -14.01 0.52
CA LEU A 7 -6.85 -15.28 0.75
C LEU A 7 -8.33 -14.97 0.94
N GLY A 8 -9.08 -15.07 -0.16
CA GLY A 8 -10.53 -15.23 -0.15
C GLY A 8 -11.33 -13.99 0.23
N GLY A 9 -11.85 -13.29 -0.78
CA GLY A 9 -13.12 -12.56 -0.69
C GLY A 9 -13.15 -11.22 0.06
N GLU A 10 -12.26 -10.94 1.01
CA GLU A 10 -12.42 -9.78 1.90
C GLU A 10 -11.11 -8.98 1.98
N ASP A 11 -11.12 -7.79 1.36
CA ASP A 11 -10.15 -6.68 1.44
C ASP A 11 -8.65 -6.97 1.18
N LEU A 12 -8.11 -6.41 0.07
CA LEU A 12 -6.67 -6.37 -0.20
C LEU A 12 -5.98 -5.36 0.73
N TRP A 13 -4.92 -5.77 1.42
CA TRP A 13 -4.15 -4.89 2.30
C TRP A 13 -2.66 -4.84 1.92
N LEU A 14 -2.17 -3.62 1.76
CA LEU A 14 -0.75 -3.31 1.55
C LEU A 14 -0.12 -2.99 2.90
N GLU A 15 0.55 -3.97 3.50
CA GLU A 15 1.11 -3.86 4.84
C GLU A 15 2.63 -3.65 4.81
N PHE A 16 3.10 -2.46 5.18
CA PHE A 16 4.52 -2.13 5.19
C PHE A 16 5.33 -2.99 6.17
N GLU A 17 4.76 -3.29 7.33
CA GLU A 17 5.45 -4.05 8.38
C GLU A 17 5.70 -5.51 7.99
N ARG A 18 4.82 -6.07 7.15
CA ARG A 18 4.93 -7.46 6.66
C ARG A 18 5.96 -7.64 5.56
N LEU A 19 6.31 -6.56 4.86
CA LEU A 19 7.40 -6.62 3.90
C LEU A 19 8.71 -6.87 4.66
N GLY A 20 9.68 -7.53 4.03
CA GLY A 20 11.04 -7.67 4.56
C GLY A 20 11.99 -6.72 3.84
N GLY A 21 13.18 -6.49 4.41
CA GLY A 21 14.26 -5.71 3.77
C GLY A 21 14.25 -4.21 4.09
N ASP A 22 15.05 -3.47 3.34
CA ASP A 22 15.30 -2.03 3.51
C ASP A 22 14.07 -1.15 3.21
N LEU A 23 14.04 0.02 3.86
CA LEU A 23 12.98 1.01 3.72
C LEU A 23 12.68 1.36 2.26
N GLU A 24 13.72 1.68 1.47
CA GLU A 24 13.57 2.03 0.05
C GLU A 24 12.95 0.90 -0.76
N SER A 25 13.39 -0.34 -0.54
CA SER A 25 12.83 -1.52 -1.23
C SER A 25 11.36 -1.72 -0.89
N ARG A 26 10.97 -1.51 0.37
CA ARG A 26 9.56 -1.61 0.80
C ARG A 26 8.71 -0.51 0.18
N LEU A 27 9.18 0.74 0.23
CA LEU A 27 8.48 1.89 -0.35
C LEU A 27 8.28 1.72 -1.85
N GLY A 28 9.32 1.31 -2.59
CA GLY A 28 9.24 1.04 -4.02
C GLY A 28 8.20 -0.04 -4.35
N ARG A 29 8.18 -1.13 -3.57
CA ARG A 29 7.19 -2.22 -3.74
C ARG A 29 5.76 -1.76 -3.46
N LEU A 30 5.54 -0.98 -2.41
CA LEU A 30 4.20 -0.47 -2.08
C LEU A 30 3.71 0.54 -3.11
N CYS A 31 4.58 1.46 -3.53
CA CYS A 31 4.26 2.44 -4.56
C CYS A 31 3.84 1.74 -5.86
N HIS A 32 4.61 0.73 -6.29
CA HIS A 32 4.26 -0.09 -7.45
C HIS A 32 2.92 -0.82 -7.26
N ALA A 33 2.68 -1.43 -6.10
CA ALA A 33 1.41 -2.12 -5.81
C ALA A 33 0.21 -1.17 -5.82
N VAL A 34 0.34 0.05 -5.29
CA VAL A 34 -0.70 1.10 -5.32
C VAL A 34 -1.07 1.44 -6.77
N LEU A 35 -0.08 1.62 -7.64
CA LEU A 35 -0.31 1.90 -9.06
C LEU A 35 -1.02 0.75 -9.76
N GLU A 36 -0.48 -0.48 -9.63
CA GLU A 36 -1.08 -1.69 -10.21
C GLU A 36 -2.54 -1.90 -9.77
N LEU A 37 -2.81 -1.76 -8.46
CA LEU A 37 -4.16 -1.93 -7.93
C LEU A 37 -5.10 -0.81 -8.36
N SER A 38 -4.59 0.42 -8.48
CA SER A 38 -5.33 1.56 -9.01
C SER A 38 -5.70 1.35 -10.48
N GLU A 39 -4.78 0.86 -11.31
CA GLU A 39 -5.04 0.53 -12.72
C GLU A 39 -6.10 -0.56 -12.86
N ARG A 40 -6.08 -1.54 -11.95
CA ARG A 40 -7.07 -2.62 -11.89
C ARG A 40 -8.39 -2.20 -11.27
N GLN A 41 -8.51 -0.94 -10.82
CA GLN A 41 -9.64 -0.39 -10.08
C GLN A 41 -10.07 -1.26 -8.88
N GLN A 42 -9.15 -2.04 -8.32
CA GLN A 42 -9.44 -2.88 -7.17
C GLN A 42 -9.47 -2.03 -5.90
N PRO A 43 -10.36 -2.33 -4.95
CA PRO A 43 -10.29 -1.74 -3.61
C PRO A 43 -9.08 -2.33 -2.85
N TYR A 44 -8.27 -1.46 -2.25
CA TYR A 44 -7.12 -1.86 -1.44
C TYR A 44 -6.88 -0.90 -0.28
N GLY A 45 -6.51 -1.44 0.87
CA GLY A 45 -6.09 -0.70 2.05
C GLY A 45 -4.57 -0.56 2.12
N LEU A 46 -4.11 0.46 2.84
CA LEU A 46 -2.68 0.68 3.10
C LEU A 46 -2.47 0.75 4.61
N ALA A 47 -1.57 -0.08 5.12
CA ALA A 47 -1.15 -0.07 6.51
C ALA A 47 0.34 0.28 6.59
N LEU A 48 0.61 1.44 7.17
CA LEU A 48 1.92 1.98 7.48
C LEU A 48 2.05 2.18 9.00
N PRO A 49 3.27 2.18 9.56
CA PRO A 49 3.48 2.53 10.96
C PRO A 49 2.96 3.95 11.22
N GLY A 50 1.89 4.07 12.01
CA GLY A 50 1.24 5.34 12.34
C GLY A 50 0.20 5.85 11.33
N THR A 51 -0.01 5.19 10.18
CA THR A 51 -1.05 5.55 9.20
C THR A 51 -1.77 4.31 8.68
N ARG A 52 -3.09 4.25 8.82
CA ARG A 52 -3.90 3.14 8.29
C ARG A 52 -5.04 3.68 7.44
N LEU A 53 -4.99 3.39 6.14
CA LEU A 53 -6.03 3.72 5.17
C LEU A 53 -6.89 2.49 4.94
N GLN A 54 -8.21 2.66 5.07
CA GLN A 54 -9.15 1.58 4.79
C GLN A 54 -9.16 1.23 3.29
N PRO A 55 -9.62 0.03 2.93
CA PRO A 55 -9.79 -0.37 1.55
C PRO A 55 -10.74 0.56 0.82
N ALA A 56 -10.22 1.28 -0.15
CA ALA A 56 -11.02 2.10 -1.05
C ALA A 56 -10.47 1.98 -2.47
N SER A 57 -11.21 2.52 -3.42
CA SER A 57 -10.87 2.52 -4.84
C SER A 57 -11.00 3.92 -5.41
N GLY A 58 -10.35 4.15 -6.56
CA GLY A 58 -10.34 5.45 -7.25
C GLY A 58 -9.12 6.31 -6.96
N GLU A 59 -9.06 7.47 -7.61
CA GLU A 59 -7.90 8.36 -7.55
C GLU A 59 -7.62 8.91 -6.16
N ALA A 60 -8.66 9.19 -5.37
CA ALA A 60 -8.51 9.65 -3.99
C ALA A 60 -7.74 8.64 -3.13
N GLN A 61 -7.98 7.34 -3.31
CA GLN A 61 -7.24 6.31 -2.59
C GLN A 61 -5.78 6.25 -3.03
N ARG A 62 -5.54 6.29 -4.34
CA ARG A 62 -4.18 6.33 -4.91
C ARG A 62 -3.39 7.50 -4.36
N GLU A 63 -3.95 8.71 -4.38
CA GLU A 63 -3.30 9.90 -3.85
C GLU A 63 -3.05 9.82 -2.34
N ALA A 64 -4.05 9.38 -1.56
CA ALA A 64 -3.88 9.20 -0.12
C ALA A 64 -2.76 8.21 0.20
N CYS A 65 -2.68 7.10 -0.54
CA CYS A 65 -1.63 6.09 -0.40
C CYS A 65 -0.25 6.64 -0.77
N LEU A 66 -0.12 7.29 -1.93
CA LEU A 66 1.14 7.89 -2.37
C LEU A 66 1.62 8.97 -1.39
N ARG A 67 0.70 9.80 -0.88
CA ARG A 67 1.01 10.82 0.12
C ARG A 67 1.50 10.20 1.42
N ALA A 68 0.85 9.15 1.90
CA ALA A 68 1.29 8.44 3.10
C ALA A 68 2.67 7.80 2.92
N LEU A 69 2.93 7.19 1.76
CA LEU A 69 4.24 6.62 1.41
C LEU A 69 5.34 7.70 1.34
N ALA A 70 5.04 8.85 0.72
CA ALA A 70 5.97 9.97 0.63
C ALA A 70 6.29 10.58 2.00
N LEU A 71 5.28 10.77 2.86
CA LEU A 71 5.46 11.23 4.23
C LEU A 71 6.28 10.25 5.05
N PHE A 72 6.05 8.94 4.88
CA PHE A 72 6.80 7.91 5.58
C PHE A 72 8.27 7.85 5.13
N GLY A 73 8.54 8.01 3.84
CA GLY A 73 9.90 8.05 3.29
C GLY A 73 10.65 9.35 3.60
N ALA A 74 9.96 10.48 3.72
CA ALA A 74 10.56 11.79 3.99
C ALA A 74 10.79 12.08 5.49
N ALA A 75 10.04 11.43 6.38
CA ALA A 75 10.17 11.62 7.83
C ALA A 75 11.38 10.88 8.44
N ARG A 76 12.30 10.34 7.64
CA ARG A 76 13.40 9.48 8.12
C ARG A 76 14.74 9.81 7.50
#